data_AF-A0A061FEG4-F1
#
_entry.id   AF-A0A061FEG4-F1
#
_cell.length_a   1.000
_cell.length_b   1.000
_cell.length_c   1.000
_cell.angle_alpha   90.00
_cell.angle_beta   90.00
_cell.angle_gamma   90.00
#
_symmetry.space_group_name_H-M   'P 1'
#
loop_
_entity.id
_entity.type
_entity.pdbx_description
1 polymer ?
#
loop_
_entity_poly.entity_id
_entity_poly.type
_entity_poly.pdbx_seq_one_letter_code
_entity_poly.pdbx_strand_id
1 'polypeptide(L)'
;MADRSRLFSIEELPSHLILEILTSGERLSAVDLVSLELTSRTFGGSHGVYPTKFRSLVDLAAFQLCATNEVYSGMSWSSQREVFDRCDGNWKRVLRFLQSVEQSSDMVQTSAGNITTGRYHTLLISNSSVYSCGSSLCGVLGHGPETTQCVAFTRINFPPPANVMQVSASHNHAAFIMQSGEVFTCGDNSSFCCGHRDTSRPIFRPRLVEAMKGIPCKQVAAGLNFTVFLTRQGHLYTCGTNTHGQLGHGDTQDQPTPKMVEQLKGVGSVVQIAAGPSYVLAVTDNGAVYSFGSGSNFCLGHGEQHNEFQPRAIQTFKRKGIHILRVSAGDEHVVALDSSGYVYTWGKGYCGALGHGDEIDKTLPEHLISLKSQLAVQVCARKRK
;
A
#
# COMPACT_ATOMS: atom_id res chain seq x y z
N MET A 1 -46.67 -15.26 -30.86
CA MET A 1 -46.68 -15.66 -29.43
C MET A 1 -45.38 -15.17 -28.84
N ALA A 2 -45.46 -14.13 -28.00
CA ALA A 2 -44.28 -13.52 -27.40
C ALA A 2 -43.76 -14.42 -26.28
N ASP A 3 -42.52 -14.87 -26.44
CA ASP A 3 -41.77 -15.58 -25.42
C ASP A 3 -41.46 -14.58 -24.29
N ARG A 4 -42.28 -14.58 -23.23
CA ARG A 4 -41.99 -13.80 -22.03
C ARG A 4 -40.83 -14.48 -21.33
N SER A 5 -39.63 -13.93 -21.49
CA SER A 5 -38.48 -14.23 -20.62
C SER A 5 -38.92 -14.07 -19.16
N ARG A 6 -39.21 -15.18 -18.47
CA ARG A 6 -39.37 -15.16 -17.02
C ARG A 6 -38.03 -14.69 -16.44
N LEU A 7 -38.05 -13.52 -15.82
CA LEU A 7 -36.97 -13.10 -14.92
C LEU A 7 -37.01 -14.07 -13.74
N PHE A 8 -36.08 -15.03 -13.72
CA PHE A 8 -35.86 -15.88 -12.55
C PHE A 8 -35.42 -15.01 -11.38
N SER A 9 -36.15 -15.07 -10.27
CA SER A 9 -35.71 -14.43 -9.04
C SER A 9 -34.61 -15.27 -8.40
N ILE A 10 -33.55 -14.64 -7.91
CA ILE A 10 -32.44 -15.33 -7.23
C ILE A 10 -32.92 -16.16 -6.02
N GLU A 11 -34.08 -15.81 -5.47
CA GLU A 11 -34.77 -16.48 -4.36
C GLU A 11 -35.32 -17.86 -4.74
N GLU A 12 -35.49 -18.16 -6.03
CA GLU A 12 -35.97 -19.46 -6.53
C GLU A 12 -34.82 -20.47 -6.71
N LEU A 13 -33.56 -20.04 -6.55
CA LEU A 13 -32.40 -20.91 -6.69
C LEU A 13 -32.20 -21.79 -5.45
N PRO A 14 -31.77 -23.05 -5.63
CA PRO A 14 -31.26 -23.87 -4.55
C PRO A 14 -30.15 -23.16 -3.75
N SER A 15 -30.14 -23.37 -2.44
CA SER A 15 -29.18 -22.75 -1.50
C SER A 15 -27.70 -22.98 -1.85
N HIS A 16 -27.36 -24.11 -2.48
CA HIS A 16 -25.99 -24.38 -2.94
C HIS A 16 -25.58 -23.49 -4.12
N LEU A 17 -26.48 -23.20 -5.06
CA LEU A 17 -26.22 -22.27 -6.16
C LEU A 17 -26.15 -20.83 -5.65
N ILE A 18 -26.99 -20.45 -4.68
CA ILE A 18 -26.91 -19.15 -4.01
C ILE A 18 -25.54 -18.97 -3.32
N LEU A 19 -25.05 -20.00 -2.62
CA LEU A 19 -23.74 -19.97 -1.98
C LEU A 19 -22.61 -19.88 -3.02
N GLU A 20 -22.71 -20.62 -4.12
CA GLU A 20 -21.76 -20.54 -5.24
C GLU A 20 -21.73 -19.13 -5.83
N ILE A 21 -22.87 -18.50 -6.08
CA ILE A 21 -22.96 -17.11 -6.55
C ILE A 21 -22.29 -16.16 -5.54
N LEU A 22 -22.63 -16.28 -4.25
CA LEU A 22 -22.06 -15.44 -3.18
C LEU A 22 -20.54 -15.58 -3.03
N THR A 23 -19.97 -16.73 -3.43
CA THR A 23 -18.55 -17.03 -3.30
C THR A 23 -17.77 -16.94 -4.61
N SER A 24 -18.46 -16.81 -5.75
CA SER A 24 -17.88 -16.71 -7.10
C SER A 24 -17.10 -15.40 -7.37
N GLY A 25 -17.16 -14.43 -6.45
CA GLY A 25 -16.48 -13.14 -6.58
C GLY A 25 -17.23 -12.11 -7.44
N GLU A 26 -18.39 -12.48 -8.01
CA GLU A 26 -19.28 -11.53 -8.68
C GLU A 26 -19.95 -10.59 -7.65
N ARG A 27 -19.93 -9.27 -7.93
CA ARG A 27 -20.52 -8.27 -7.02
C ARG A 27 -22.04 -8.28 -7.15
N LEU A 28 -22.71 -8.99 -6.26
CA LEU A 28 -24.15 -8.82 -6.03
C LEU A 28 -24.45 -7.39 -5.54
N SER A 29 -25.60 -6.85 -5.94
CA SER A 29 -26.00 -5.51 -5.48
C SER A 29 -26.35 -5.52 -3.99
N ALA A 30 -26.36 -4.33 -3.36
CA ALA A 30 -26.79 -4.21 -1.96
C ALA A 30 -28.23 -4.69 -1.76
N VAL A 31 -29.08 -4.58 -2.78
CA VAL A 31 -30.46 -5.07 -2.76
C VAL A 31 -30.48 -6.59 -2.75
N ASP A 32 -29.72 -7.24 -3.63
CA ASP A 32 -29.63 -8.70 -3.70
C ASP A 32 -29.12 -9.29 -2.38
N LEU A 33 -28.10 -8.66 -1.78
CA LEU A 33 -27.57 -9.08 -0.48
C LEU A 33 -28.60 -8.96 0.65
N VAL A 34 -29.42 -7.90 0.65
CA VAL A 34 -30.49 -7.72 1.64
C VAL A 34 -31.59 -8.75 1.45
N SER A 35 -32.00 -9.02 0.20
CA SER A 35 -32.98 -10.06 -0.12
C SER A 35 -32.48 -11.45 0.30
N LEU A 36 -31.19 -11.76 0.06
CA LEU A 36 -30.55 -13.01 0.51
C LEU A 36 -30.46 -13.12 2.04
N GLU A 37 -30.18 -12.01 2.73
CA GLU A 37 -30.17 -11.99 4.20
C GLU A 37 -31.58 -12.24 4.77
N LEU A 38 -32.62 -11.68 4.15
CA LEU A 38 -34.02 -11.85 4.58
C LEU A 38 -34.55 -13.26 4.31
N THR A 39 -34.19 -13.86 3.17
CA THR A 39 -34.57 -15.25 2.82
C THR A 39 -33.82 -16.29 3.64
N SER A 40 -32.64 -15.96 4.20
CA SER A 40 -31.86 -16.84 5.07
C SER A 40 -32.58 -17.32 6.34
N ARG A 41 -33.76 -16.77 6.70
CA ARG A 41 -34.62 -17.37 7.75
C ARG A 41 -35.08 -18.79 7.41
N THR A 42 -35.04 -19.20 6.13
CA THR A 42 -35.28 -20.59 5.70
C THR A 42 -34.06 -21.51 5.88
N PHE A 43 -32.89 -20.96 6.18
CA PHE A 43 -31.64 -21.70 6.44
C PHE A 43 -31.65 -22.50 7.75
N GLY A 44 -32.68 -22.29 8.59
CA GLY A 44 -32.95 -23.07 9.81
C GLY A 44 -33.98 -24.20 9.63
N GLY A 45 -34.36 -24.57 8.40
CA GLY A 45 -35.35 -25.63 8.14
C GLY A 45 -34.73 -27.01 7.95
N SER A 46 -34.84 -27.86 8.99
CA SER A 46 -34.96 -29.34 9.01
C SER A 46 -33.98 -30.25 8.24
N HIS A 47 -33.15 -29.75 7.34
CA HIS A 47 -32.20 -30.54 6.56
C HIS A 47 -30.78 -30.06 6.90
N GLY A 48 -30.07 -30.83 7.72
CA GLY A 48 -28.75 -30.51 8.29
C GLY A 48 -27.59 -30.42 7.29
N VAL A 49 -27.74 -29.63 6.23
CA VAL A 49 -26.76 -29.43 5.17
C VAL A 49 -25.74 -28.35 5.55
N TYR A 50 -26.08 -27.44 6.48
CA TYR A 50 -25.20 -26.32 6.85
C TYR A 50 -24.87 -26.30 8.34
N PRO A 51 -23.65 -25.85 8.71
CA PRO A 51 -23.24 -25.80 10.11
C PRO A 51 -24.14 -24.84 10.91
N THR A 52 -24.72 -25.32 12.00
CA THR A 52 -25.59 -24.55 12.91
C THR A 52 -24.90 -23.35 13.59
N LYS A 53 -23.59 -23.21 13.40
CA LYS A 53 -22.77 -22.12 13.96
C LYS A 53 -22.86 -20.80 13.18
N PHE A 54 -23.46 -20.76 11.99
CA PHE A 54 -23.57 -19.55 11.17
C PHE A 54 -24.98 -18.96 11.20
N ARG A 55 -25.06 -17.62 11.18
CA ARG A 55 -26.33 -16.90 11.36
C ARG A 55 -27.16 -16.83 10.07
N SER A 56 -26.51 -16.90 8.91
CA SER A 56 -27.14 -16.84 7.60
C SER A 56 -26.22 -17.46 6.53
N LEU A 57 -26.80 -17.67 5.35
CA LEU A 57 -26.12 -18.14 4.15
C LEU A 57 -25.07 -17.12 3.66
N VAL A 58 -25.33 -15.82 3.86
CA VAL A 58 -24.37 -14.72 3.62
C VAL A 58 -23.22 -14.73 4.63
N ASP A 59 -23.49 -15.04 5.90
CA ASP A 59 -22.47 -15.15 6.95
C ASP A 59 -21.51 -16.34 6.68
N LEU A 60 -22.05 -17.48 6.21
CA LEU A 60 -21.27 -18.63 5.75
C LEU A 60 -20.39 -18.28 4.52
N ALA A 61 -20.96 -17.58 3.52
CA ALA A 61 -20.21 -17.14 2.35
C ALA A 61 -19.08 -16.18 2.73
N ALA A 62 -19.35 -15.22 3.62
CA ALA A 62 -18.36 -14.29 4.12
C ALA A 62 -17.21 -15.02 4.84
N PHE A 63 -17.53 -16.03 5.66
CA PHE A 63 -16.51 -16.90 6.27
C PHE A 63 -15.65 -17.61 5.23
N GLN A 64 -16.24 -18.19 4.18
CA GLN A 64 -15.51 -18.88 3.13
C GLN A 64 -14.58 -17.93 2.36
N LEU A 65 -15.07 -16.73 2.01
CA LEU A 65 -14.26 -15.70 1.36
C LEU A 65 -13.11 -15.21 2.24
N CYS A 66 -13.33 -15.03 3.54
CA CYS A 66 -12.26 -14.75 4.50
C CYS A 66 -11.25 -15.88 4.57
N ALA A 67 -11.69 -17.14 4.59
CA ALA A 67 -10.80 -18.30 4.67
C ALA A 67 -9.91 -18.46 3.41
N THR A 68 -10.38 -18.00 2.26
CA THR A 68 -9.60 -17.98 1.00
C THR A 68 -8.73 -16.73 0.82
N ASN A 69 -8.89 -15.71 1.68
CA ASN A 69 -8.12 -14.49 1.60
C ASN A 69 -6.66 -14.73 2.00
N GLU A 70 -5.68 -14.28 1.21
CA GLU A 70 -4.26 -14.53 1.46
C GLU A 70 -3.80 -13.97 2.82
N VAL A 71 -4.26 -12.76 3.17
CA VAL A 71 -3.92 -12.11 4.44
C VAL A 71 -4.48 -12.91 5.60
N TYR A 72 -5.78 -13.25 5.57
CA TYR A 72 -6.42 -13.98 6.68
C TYR A 72 -5.92 -15.42 6.81
N SER A 73 -5.72 -16.13 5.71
CA SER A 73 -5.21 -17.51 5.71
C SER A 73 -3.74 -17.61 6.14
N GLY A 74 -2.93 -16.57 5.88
CA GLY A 74 -1.54 -16.48 6.34
C GLY A 74 -1.37 -16.11 7.82
N MET A 75 -2.43 -15.67 8.50
CA MET A 75 -2.38 -15.34 9.92
C MET A 75 -2.29 -16.58 10.81
N SER A 76 -1.67 -16.41 11.99
CA SER A 76 -1.80 -17.39 13.07
C SER A 76 -3.27 -17.52 13.52
N TRP A 77 -3.64 -18.68 14.04
CA TRP A 77 -4.99 -18.92 14.54
C TRP A 77 -5.42 -17.93 15.64
N SER A 78 -4.48 -17.49 16.49
CA SER A 78 -4.75 -16.44 17.50
C SER A 78 -5.07 -15.10 16.86
N SER A 79 -4.37 -14.72 15.78
CA SER A 79 -4.64 -13.47 15.04
C SER A 79 -5.96 -13.55 14.26
N GLN A 80 -6.28 -14.71 13.67
CA GLN A 80 -7.57 -14.94 13.01
C GLN A 80 -8.74 -14.78 13.98
N ARG A 81 -8.59 -15.32 15.20
CA ARG A 81 -9.57 -15.16 16.29
C ARG A 81 -9.66 -13.71 16.75
N GLU A 82 -8.52 -13.04 16.96
CA GLU A 82 -8.47 -11.64 17.37
C GLU A 82 -9.24 -10.75 16.37
N VAL A 83 -8.99 -10.88 15.06
CA VAL A 83 -9.72 -10.13 14.03
C VAL A 83 -11.23 -10.39 14.11
N PHE A 84 -11.62 -11.66 14.28
CA PHE A 84 -13.03 -12.05 14.38
C PHE A 84 -13.70 -11.44 15.63
N ASP A 85 -13.03 -11.49 16.78
CA ASP A 85 -13.52 -10.92 18.04
C ASP A 85 -13.60 -9.39 17.95
N ARG A 86 -12.61 -8.72 17.36
CA ARG A 86 -12.63 -7.27 17.08
C ARG A 86 -13.72 -6.86 16.08
N CYS A 87 -14.22 -7.81 15.29
CA CYS A 87 -15.36 -7.65 14.40
C CYS A 87 -16.70 -8.04 15.07
N ASP A 88 -16.76 -8.14 16.40
CA ASP A 88 -17.94 -8.55 17.17
C ASP A 88 -18.50 -9.93 16.78
N GLY A 89 -17.60 -10.83 16.37
CA GLY A 89 -17.95 -12.17 15.90
C GLY A 89 -18.79 -12.18 14.61
N ASN A 90 -18.55 -11.21 13.71
CA ASN A 90 -19.31 -11.05 12.46
C ASN A 90 -18.42 -11.19 11.23
N TRP A 91 -18.62 -12.28 10.46
CA TRP A 91 -17.80 -12.57 9.28
C TRP A 91 -17.92 -11.55 8.16
N LYS A 92 -19.07 -10.89 8.04
CA LYS A 92 -19.25 -9.80 7.05
C LYS A 92 -18.36 -8.60 7.38
N ARG A 93 -18.17 -8.29 8.67
CA ARG A 93 -17.25 -7.23 9.11
C ARG A 93 -15.79 -7.62 8.89
N VAL A 94 -15.43 -8.88 9.17
CA VAL A 94 -14.09 -9.41 8.86
C VAL A 94 -13.80 -9.28 7.36
N LEU A 95 -14.73 -9.72 6.50
CA LEU A 95 -14.57 -9.63 5.05
C LEU A 95 -14.40 -8.19 4.59
N ARG A 96 -15.23 -7.26 5.09
CA ARG A 96 -15.09 -5.84 4.76
C ARG A 96 -13.77 -5.24 5.24
N PHE A 97 -13.29 -5.65 6.40
CA PHE A 97 -11.98 -5.24 6.92
C PHE A 97 -10.86 -5.68 5.98
N LEU A 98 -10.81 -6.96 5.62
CA LEU A 98 -9.80 -7.51 4.70
C LEU A 98 -9.83 -6.80 3.35
N GLN A 99 -11.02 -6.62 2.76
CA GLN A 99 -11.18 -5.91 1.49
C GLN A 99 -10.72 -4.45 1.57
N SER A 100 -10.99 -3.76 2.69
CA SER A 100 -10.56 -2.38 2.90
C SER A 100 -9.04 -2.27 3.04
N VAL A 101 -8.43 -3.23 3.74
CA VAL A 101 -6.97 -3.34 3.87
C VAL A 101 -6.32 -3.63 2.52
N GLU A 102 -6.86 -4.53 1.72
CA GLU A 102 -6.33 -4.84 0.37
C GLU A 102 -6.38 -3.62 -0.55
N GLN A 103 -7.47 -2.85 -0.47
CA GLN A 103 -7.66 -1.61 -1.23
C GLN A 103 -6.88 -0.43 -0.65
N SER A 104 -6.36 -0.55 0.58
CA SER A 104 -5.57 0.50 1.21
C SER A 104 -4.31 0.78 0.41
N SER A 105 -4.00 2.06 0.25
CA SER A 105 -2.82 2.53 -0.46
C SER A 105 -2.19 3.71 0.26
N ASP A 106 -0.98 4.09 -0.14
CA ASP A 106 -0.34 5.32 0.36
C ASP A 106 -0.97 6.58 -0.26
N MET A 107 -1.98 6.45 -1.14
CA MET A 107 -2.73 7.55 -1.73
C MET A 107 -4.05 7.75 -0.97
N VAL A 108 -4.51 9.00 -0.93
CA VAL A 108 -5.81 9.34 -0.34
C VAL A 108 -6.88 9.21 -1.42
N GLN A 109 -7.85 8.33 -1.22
CA GLN A 109 -8.99 8.18 -2.13
C GLN A 109 -10.03 9.28 -1.84
N THR A 110 -10.48 9.94 -2.91
CA THR A 110 -11.53 10.97 -2.86
C THR A 110 -12.58 10.69 -3.93
N SER A 111 -13.70 11.42 -3.91
CA SER A 111 -14.71 11.36 -4.97
C SER A 111 -14.18 11.75 -6.35
N ALA A 112 -13.10 12.55 -6.40
CA ALA A 112 -12.45 12.98 -7.64
C ALA A 112 -11.37 12.00 -8.14
N GLY A 113 -10.91 11.08 -7.30
CA GLY A 113 -9.81 10.15 -7.59
C GLY A 113 -8.80 10.02 -6.45
N ASN A 114 -7.63 9.45 -6.76
CA ASN A 114 -6.56 9.17 -5.79
C ASN A 114 -5.53 10.29 -5.77
N ILE A 115 -5.24 10.83 -4.59
CA ILE A 115 -4.35 11.99 -4.40
C ILE A 115 -3.06 11.56 -3.69
N THR A 116 -1.94 12.09 -4.16
CA THR A 116 -0.67 12.11 -3.42
C THR A 116 -0.03 13.49 -3.50
N THR A 117 0.84 13.79 -2.54
CA THR A 117 1.48 15.10 -2.42
C THR A 117 2.99 14.94 -2.30
N GLY A 118 3.72 15.69 -3.12
CA GLY A 118 5.11 16.01 -2.85
C GLY A 118 5.23 17.23 -1.94
N ARG A 119 6.44 17.82 -1.84
CA ARG A 119 6.67 18.97 -0.96
C ARG A 119 5.89 20.22 -1.40
N TYR A 120 5.98 20.53 -2.70
CA TYR A 120 5.39 21.74 -3.30
C TYR A 120 4.45 21.44 -4.48
N HIS A 121 4.07 20.17 -4.67
CA HIS A 121 3.20 19.75 -5.75
C HIS A 121 2.24 18.64 -5.29
N THR A 122 1.14 18.49 -6.01
CA THR A 122 0.11 17.48 -5.78
C THR A 122 -0.15 16.74 -7.08
N LEU A 123 -0.28 15.42 -7.00
CA LEU A 123 -0.69 14.56 -8.10
C LEU A 123 -2.07 13.97 -7.80
N LEU A 124 -2.92 13.92 -8.82
CA LEU A 124 -4.26 13.32 -8.78
C LEU A 124 -4.36 12.29 -9.91
N ILE A 125 -4.71 11.06 -9.58
CA ILE A 125 -5.15 10.06 -10.56
C ILE A 125 -6.68 10.11 -10.65
N SER A 126 -7.21 10.33 -11.84
CA SER A 126 -8.65 10.24 -12.13
C SER A 126 -8.84 9.54 -13.47
N ASN A 127 -9.66 8.48 -13.51
CA ASN A 127 -9.91 7.66 -14.70
C ASN A 127 -8.61 7.25 -15.42
N SER A 128 -7.65 6.72 -14.66
CA SER A 128 -6.31 6.29 -15.14
C SER A 128 -5.44 7.39 -15.77
N SER A 129 -5.88 8.65 -15.73
CA SER A 129 -5.10 9.83 -16.13
C SER A 129 -4.54 10.54 -14.91
N VAL A 130 -3.37 11.17 -15.07
CA VAL A 130 -2.73 11.93 -13.98
C VAL A 130 -2.82 13.42 -14.23
N TYR A 131 -3.09 14.16 -13.17
CA TYR A 131 -3.10 15.61 -13.14
C TYR A 131 -2.14 16.10 -12.07
N SER A 132 -1.49 17.23 -12.32
CA SER A 132 -0.57 17.86 -11.38
C SER A 132 -0.84 19.34 -11.19
N CYS A 133 -0.59 19.83 -9.97
CA CYS A 133 -0.59 21.24 -9.63
C CYS A 133 0.51 21.56 -8.60
N GLY A 134 0.84 22.84 -8.43
CA GLY A 134 1.89 23.34 -7.54
C GLY A 134 3.11 23.89 -8.29
N SER A 135 4.28 23.86 -7.65
CA SER A 135 5.54 24.31 -8.21
C SER A 135 6.20 23.25 -9.08
N SER A 136 6.76 23.65 -10.21
CA SER A 136 7.45 22.80 -11.18
C SER A 136 8.97 22.90 -11.05
N LEU A 137 9.47 22.92 -9.82
CA LEU A 137 10.91 22.89 -9.58
C LEU A 137 11.51 21.63 -10.25
N CYS A 138 12.49 21.84 -11.13
CA CYS A 138 13.13 20.77 -11.90
C CYS A 138 12.18 19.89 -12.74
N GLY A 139 11.00 20.39 -13.13
CA GLY A 139 10.10 19.65 -14.02
C GLY A 139 9.27 18.56 -13.35
N VAL A 140 9.15 18.57 -12.02
CA VAL A 140 8.42 17.56 -11.23
C VAL A 140 6.94 17.41 -11.59
N LEU A 141 6.34 18.41 -12.24
CA LEU A 141 4.95 18.34 -12.74
C LEU A 141 4.81 17.62 -14.10
N GLY A 142 5.90 17.37 -14.83
CA GLY A 142 5.85 16.61 -16.09
C GLY A 142 5.25 17.35 -17.30
N HIS A 143 5.11 18.68 -17.26
CA HIS A 143 4.47 19.47 -18.33
C HIS A 143 5.43 20.07 -19.38
N GLY A 144 6.75 19.91 -19.23
CA GLY A 144 7.77 20.52 -20.08
C GLY A 144 8.57 21.62 -19.37
N PRO A 145 9.69 22.08 -19.98
CA PRO A 145 10.61 23.04 -19.35
C PRO A 145 10.04 24.44 -19.18
N GLU A 146 9.06 24.82 -20.01
CA GLU A 146 8.40 26.12 -19.97
C GLU A 146 7.48 26.28 -18.74
N THR A 147 7.07 25.17 -18.13
CA THR A 147 6.15 25.18 -17.00
C THR A 147 6.91 25.33 -15.69
N THR A 148 6.80 26.50 -15.06
CA THR A 148 7.36 26.77 -13.73
C THR A 148 6.39 26.50 -12.59
N GLN A 149 5.09 26.58 -12.85
CA GLN A 149 4.02 26.28 -11.89
C GLN A 149 2.72 25.89 -12.61
N CYS A 150 1.83 25.20 -11.91
CA CYS A 150 0.45 24.96 -12.31
C CYS A 150 -0.47 25.32 -11.14
N VAL A 151 -1.25 26.39 -11.27
CA VAL A 151 -2.18 26.85 -10.22
C VAL A 151 -3.49 26.06 -10.19
N ALA A 152 -3.72 25.21 -11.19
CA ALA A 152 -4.84 24.28 -11.27
C ALA A 152 -4.34 22.90 -11.72
N PHE A 153 -5.11 21.86 -11.40
CA PHE A 153 -4.83 20.50 -11.84
C PHE A 153 -4.79 20.43 -13.36
N THR A 154 -3.59 20.21 -13.90
CA THR A 154 -3.34 20.15 -15.34
C THR A 154 -2.96 18.72 -15.70
N ARG A 155 -3.52 18.18 -16.78
CA ARG A 155 -3.28 16.80 -17.19
C ARG A 155 -1.83 16.60 -17.64
N ILE A 156 -1.17 15.56 -17.11
CA ILE A 156 0.16 15.14 -17.56
C ILE A 156 0.01 14.29 -18.82
N ASN A 157 0.83 14.57 -19.84
CA ASN A 157 0.83 13.81 -21.07
C ASN A 157 1.87 12.68 -21.00
N PHE A 158 1.41 11.45 -21.24
CA PHE A 158 2.24 10.26 -21.34
C PHE A 158 2.20 9.70 -22.77
N PRO A 159 3.24 8.97 -23.21
CA PRO A 159 3.18 8.19 -24.45
C PRO A 159 2.02 7.17 -24.42
N PRO A 160 1.14 7.12 -25.44
CA PRO A 160 0.09 6.10 -25.52
C PRO A 160 0.65 4.68 -25.73
N PRO A 161 0.01 3.62 -25.21
CA PRO A 161 -1.17 3.62 -24.33
C PRO A 161 -0.78 3.94 -22.87
N ALA A 162 -1.48 4.90 -22.25
CA ALA A 162 -1.18 5.35 -20.89
C ALA A 162 -2.38 5.14 -19.96
N ASN A 163 -2.26 4.16 -19.06
CA ASN A 163 -3.18 3.95 -17.95
C ASN A 163 -2.38 3.92 -16.65
N VAL A 164 -2.32 5.03 -15.92
CA VAL A 164 -1.56 5.11 -14.66
C VAL A 164 -2.37 4.48 -13.52
N MET A 165 -1.73 3.58 -12.77
CA MET A 165 -2.32 2.87 -11.64
C MET A 165 -1.80 3.33 -10.29
N GLN A 166 -0.55 3.78 -10.21
CA GLN A 166 0.03 4.27 -8.97
C GLN A 166 1.01 5.41 -9.24
N VAL A 167 1.05 6.36 -8.31
CA VAL A 167 1.96 7.50 -8.34
C VAL A 167 2.66 7.68 -7.01
N SER A 168 3.92 8.12 -7.07
CA SER A 168 4.68 8.55 -5.91
C SER A 168 5.32 9.90 -6.19
N ALA A 169 5.39 10.74 -5.17
CA ALA A 169 5.83 12.12 -5.27
C ALA A 169 6.75 12.45 -4.09
N SER A 170 7.90 13.07 -4.39
CA SER A 170 8.86 13.50 -3.38
C SER A 170 9.03 15.02 -3.37
N HIS A 171 10.23 15.49 -3.03
CA HIS A 171 10.55 16.92 -3.06
C HIS A 171 10.76 17.41 -4.50
N ASN A 172 11.51 16.64 -5.28
CA ASN A 172 12.08 17.08 -6.56
C ASN A 172 11.75 16.15 -7.73
N HIS A 173 11.17 14.97 -7.49
CA HIS A 173 10.80 14.04 -8.55
C HIS A 173 9.47 13.31 -8.27
N ALA A 174 8.89 12.79 -9.33
CA ALA A 174 7.67 12.00 -9.33
C ALA A 174 7.88 10.72 -10.15
N ALA A 175 7.17 9.67 -9.75
CA ALA A 175 7.21 8.38 -10.39
C ALA A 175 5.78 7.85 -10.63
N PHE A 176 5.60 7.16 -11.74
CA PHE A 176 4.29 6.73 -12.24
C PHE A 176 4.40 5.27 -12.70
N ILE A 177 3.45 4.43 -12.28
CA ILE A 177 3.33 3.05 -12.71
C ILE A 177 2.12 2.91 -13.62
N MET A 178 2.35 2.36 -14.80
CA MET A 178 1.31 2.04 -15.77
C MET A 178 0.63 0.71 -15.42
N GLN A 179 -0.56 0.47 -15.95
CA GLN A 179 -1.27 -0.81 -15.88
C GLN A 179 -0.47 -1.95 -16.55
N SER A 180 0.39 -1.64 -17.52
CA SER A 180 1.37 -2.59 -18.09
C SER A 180 2.44 -3.03 -17.08
N GLY A 181 2.66 -2.24 -16.02
CA GLY A 181 3.77 -2.38 -15.08
C GLY A 181 4.99 -1.55 -15.44
N GLU A 182 4.98 -0.82 -16.56
CA GLU A 182 6.05 0.10 -16.92
C GLU A 182 6.12 1.29 -15.97
N VAL A 183 7.34 1.78 -15.74
CA VAL A 183 7.60 2.88 -14.82
C VAL A 183 8.13 4.09 -15.57
N PHE A 184 7.49 5.23 -15.33
CA PHE A 184 7.92 6.53 -15.83
C PHE A 184 8.32 7.42 -14.65
N THR A 185 9.30 8.29 -14.85
CA THR A 185 9.72 9.29 -13.85
C THR A 185 9.89 10.67 -14.49
N CYS A 186 9.72 11.72 -13.70
CA CYS A 186 10.04 13.10 -14.09
C CYS A 186 10.49 13.91 -12.86
N GLY A 187 11.18 15.02 -13.11
CA GLY A 187 11.75 15.87 -12.07
C GLY A 187 13.27 15.98 -12.14
N ASP A 188 13.87 16.35 -11.02
CA ASP A 188 15.32 16.38 -10.84
C ASP A 188 15.92 14.97 -11.04
N ASN A 189 17.06 14.89 -11.73
CA ASN A 189 17.83 13.66 -11.88
C ASN A 189 19.32 13.87 -11.61
N SER A 190 19.71 15.00 -11.00
CA SER A 190 21.12 15.29 -10.65
C SER A 190 21.72 14.22 -9.72
N SER A 191 20.89 13.62 -8.87
CA SER A 191 21.22 12.52 -7.96
C SER A 191 20.88 11.13 -8.51
N PHE A 192 20.56 10.99 -9.80
CA PHE A 192 20.04 9.74 -10.41
C PHE A 192 18.71 9.23 -9.84
N CYS A 193 17.97 10.06 -9.07
CA CYS A 193 16.76 9.64 -8.38
C CYS A 193 15.60 9.28 -9.32
N CYS A 194 15.60 9.77 -10.57
CA CYS A 194 14.64 9.33 -11.59
C CYS A 194 15.04 7.99 -12.26
N GLY A 195 16.23 7.45 -11.98
CA GLY A 195 16.67 6.14 -12.48
C GLY A 195 17.21 6.14 -13.91
N HIS A 196 17.66 7.29 -14.39
CA HIS A 196 18.30 7.43 -15.68
C HIS A 196 19.75 7.87 -15.54
N ARG A 197 20.63 7.35 -16.40
CA ARG A 197 22.07 7.60 -16.33
C ARG A 197 22.46 9.05 -16.62
N ASP A 198 21.67 9.76 -17.41
CA ASP A 198 21.93 11.14 -17.79
C ASP A 198 21.49 12.12 -16.70
N THR A 199 22.43 12.89 -16.16
CA THR A 199 22.20 13.86 -15.07
C THR A 199 22.31 15.31 -15.53
N SER A 200 22.64 15.55 -16.80
CA SER A 200 22.92 16.89 -17.31
C SER A 200 21.72 17.84 -17.26
N ARG A 201 20.49 17.31 -17.24
CA ARG A 201 19.26 18.10 -17.23
C ARG A 201 18.16 17.39 -16.43
N PRO A 202 17.26 18.15 -15.80
CA PRO A 202 16.03 17.60 -15.27
C PRO A 202 15.14 16.99 -16.35
N ILE A 203 14.26 16.09 -15.93
CA ILE A 203 13.33 15.35 -16.78
C ILE A 203 11.98 16.06 -16.72
N PHE A 204 11.72 16.91 -17.70
CA PHE A 204 10.53 17.78 -17.69
C PHE A 204 9.23 17.12 -18.14
N ARG A 205 9.29 15.91 -18.70
CA ARG A 205 8.13 15.10 -19.10
C ARG A 205 8.35 13.66 -18.66
N PRO A 206 7.31 12.91 -18.26
CA PRO A 206 7.46 11.53 -17.84
C PRO A 206 8.25 10.72 -18.87
N ARG A 207 9.37 10.14 -18.45
CA ARG A 207 10.27 9.36 -19.29
C ARG A 207 10.31 7.92 -18.79
N LEU A 208 10.25 6.96 -19.72
CA LEU A 208 10.35 5.53 -19.40
C LEU A 208 11.70 5.24 -18.75
N VAL A 209 11.69 4.57 -17.60
CA VAL A 209 12.91 4.08 -16.95
C VAL A 209 13.39 2.83 -17.70
N GLU A 210 14.22 3.02 -18.72
CA GLU A 210 14.66 1.96 -19.65
C GLU A 210 15.24 0.72 -18.94
N ALA A 211 15.95 0.90 -17.83
CA ALA A 211 16.51 -0.21 -17.04
C ALA A 211 15.44 -1.11 -16.39
N MET A 212 14.20 -0.64 -16.27
CA MET A 212 13.05 -1.40 -15.76
C MET A 212 12.14 -1.91 -16.89
N LYS A 213 12.50 -1.69 -18.16
CA LYS A 213 11.70 -2.15 -19.29
C LYS A 213 11.61 -3.68 -19.29
N GLY A 214 10.38 -4.21 -19.38
CA GLY A 214 10.11 -5.65 -19.30
C GLY A 214 10.09 -6.22 -17.87
N ILE A 215 10.27 -5.39 -16.84
CA ILE A 215 10.18 -5.78 -15.43
C ILE A 215 8.93 -5.11 -14.85
N PRO A 216 7.77 -5.79 -14.82
CA PRO A 216 6.52 -5.16 -14.44
C PRO A 216 6.48 -4.82 -12.96
N CYS A 217 6.26 -3.54 -12.65
CA CYS A 217 6.12 -3.00 -11.31
C CYS A 217 4.67 -2.94 -10.83
N LYS A 218 4.49 -2.99 -9.50
CA LYS A 218 3.19 -2.80 -8.82
C LYS A 218 3.19 -1.59 -7.88
N GLN A 219 4.34 -1.18 -7.36
CA GLN A 219 4.46 -0.03 -6.46
C GLN A 219 5.80 0.69 -6.66
N VAL A 220 5.80 2.02 -6.55
CA VAL A 220 6.99 2.86 -6.50
C VAL A 220 6.90 3.79 -5.29
N ALA A 221 8.03 4.02 -4.61
CA ALA A 221 8.15 4.94 -3.49
C ALA A 221 9.34 5.90 -3.73
N ALA A 222 9.05 7.20 -3.71
CA ALA A 222 10.02 8.26 -3.95
C ALA A 222 10.56 8.82 -2.63
N GLY A 223 11.86 8.60 -2.38
CA GLY A 223 12.60 9.22 -1.27
C GLY A 223 13.02 10.66 -1.59
N LEU A 224 13.94 11.25 -0.81
CA LEU A 224 14.40 12.62 -1.13
C LEU A 224 15.16 12.67 -2.46
N ASN A 225 16.20 11.85 -2.58
CA ASN A 225 17.10 11.80 -3.74
C ASN A 225 17.30 10.35 -4.23
N PHE A 226 16.30 9.51 -4.08
CA PHE A 226 16.34 8.12 -4.53
C PHE A 226 14.92 7.59 -4.78
N THR A 227 14.81 6.53 -5.56
CA THR A 227 13.54 5.85 -5.86
C THR A 227 13.65 4.36 -5.58
N VAL A 228 12.56 3.79 -5.06
CA VAL A 228 12.39 2.37 -4.79
C VAL A 228 11.28 1.81 -5.66
N PHE A 229 11.55 0.72 -6.38
CA PHE A 229 10.62 0.06 -7.30
C PHE A 229 10.32 -1.35 -6.81
N LEU A 230 9.04 -1.67 -6.64
CA LEU A 230 8.57 -2.99 -6.27
C LEU A 230 7.93 -3.67 -7.47
N THR A 231 8.52 -4.79 -7.88
CA THR A 231 8.02 -5.61 -8.99
C THR A 231 6.78 -6.41 -8.60
N ARG A 232 5.99 -6.86 -9.58
CA ARG A 232 4.87 -7.79 -9.35
C ARG A 232 5.31 -9.11 -8.72
N GLN A 233 6.54 -9.53 -8.98
CA GLN A 233 7.16 -10.73 -8.42
C GLN A 233 7.70 -10.53 -6.99
N GLY A 234 7.62 -9.31 -6.44
CA GLY A 234 8.11 -9.02 -5.08
C GLY A 234 9.60 -8.75 -4.97
N HIS A 235 10.31 -8.58 -6.09
CA HIS A 235 11.69 -8.07 -6.10
C HIS A 235 11.73 -6.56 -5.93
N LEU A 236 12.70 -6.08 -5.16
CA LEU A 236 12.95 -4.67 -4.90
C LEU A 236 14.13 -4.16 -5.73
N TYR A 237 13.96 -3.02 -6.38
CA TYR A 237 15.04 -2.30 -7.07
C TYR A 237 15.16 -0.88 -6.52
N THR A 238 16.37 -0.34 -6.49
CA THR A 238 16.66 0.99 -5.95
C THR A 238 17.61 1.75 -6.88
N CYS A 239 17.44 3.07 -6.98
CA CYS A 239 18.36 3.97 -7.69
C CYS A 239 18.44 5.34 -7.01
N GLY A 240 19.50 6.09 -7.30
CA GLY A 240 19.70 7.44 -6.79
C GLY A 240 20.90 7.56 -5.85
N THR A 241 20.82 8.50 -4.91
CA THR A 241 21.84 8.71 -3.88
C THR A 241 21.83 7.61 -2.81
N ASN A 242 23.01 7.20 -2.36
CA ASN A 242 23.21 6.14 -1.37
C ASN A 242 24.10 6.51 -0.18
N THR A 243 24.27 7.81 0.12
CA THR A 243 25.18 8.29 1.17
C THR A 243 24.98 7.70 2.56
N HIS A 244 23.78 7.21 2.88
CA HIS A 244 23.42 6.58 4.15
C HIS A 244 23.04 5.10 4.00
N GLY A 245 23.28 4.49 2.84
CA GLY A 245 22.87 3.11 2.54
C GLY A 245 21.39 2.94 2.21
N GLN A 246 20.67 4.02 1.88
CA GLN A 246 19.23 4.00 1.59
C GLN A 246 18.85 3.18 0.35
N LEU A 247 19.82 2.71 -0.43
CA LEU A 247 19.59 1.79 -1.55
C LEU A 247 19.71 0.31 -1.15
N GLY A 248 20.29 0.00 0.02
CA GLY A 248 20.29 -1.35 0.60
C GLY A 248 21.30 -2.34 0.00
N HIS A 249 22.31 -1.88 -0.73
CA HIS A 249 23.28 -2.75 -1.43
C HIS A 249 24.50 -3.17 -0.60
N GLY A 250 24.58 -2.77 0.67
CA GLY A 250 25.73 -3.03 1.55
C GLY A 250 26.91 -2.08 1.36
N ASP A 251 26.69 -0.99 0.65
CA ASP A 251 27.66 0.06 0.38
C ASP A 251 26.99 1.44 0.43
N THR A 252 27.75 2.49 0.17
CA THR A 252 27.29 3.88 0.06
C THR A 252 27.42 4.43 -1.37
N GLN A 253 27.45 3.56 -2.37
CA GLN A 253 27.62 3.94 -3.77
C GLN A 253 26.27 4.26 -4.43
N ASP A 254 26.19 5.45 -5.02
CA ASP A 254 25.03 5.88 -5.81
C ASP A 254 24.77 4.90 -6.97
N GLN A 255 23.50 4.75 -7.34
CA GLN A 255 23.09 3.87 -8.43
C GLN A 255 22.43 4.68 -9.55
N PRO A 256 23.13 4.87 -10.69
CA PRO A 256 22.62 5.63 -11.83
C PRO A 256 21.35 5.08 -12.47
N THR A 257 21.12 3.78 -12.30
CA THR A 257 19.94 3.06 -12.79
C THR A 257 19.48 2.08 -11.73
N PRO A 258 18.18 1.70 -11.72
CA PRO A 258 17.64 0.69 -10.81
C PRO A 258 18.50 -0.57 -10.75
N LYS A 259 18.90 -0.95 -9.54
CA LYS A 259 19.65 -2.16 -9.22
C LYS A 259 18.85 -2.99 -8.21
N MET A 260 18.84 -4.32 -8.39
CA MET A 260 18.12 -5.22 -7.48
C MET A 260 18.79 -5.24 -6.09
N VAL A 261 17.98 -5.23 -5.04
CA VAL A 261 18.41 -5.44 -3.66
C VAL A 261 18.44 -6.95 -3.36
N GLU A 262 19.55 -7.60 -3.69
CA GLU A 262 19.71 -9.06 -3.64
C GLU A 262 19.43 -9.66 -2.25
N GLN A 263 19.75 -8.92 -1.18
CA GLN A 263 19.56 -9.36 0.21
C GLN A 263 18.09 -9.67 0.55
N LEU A 264 17.11 -9.08 -0.16
CA LEU A 264 15.69 -9.34 0.06
C LEU A 264 15.17 -10.56 -0.70
N LYS A 265 15.90 -11.08 -1.69
CA LYS A 265 15.45 -12.21 -2.52
C LYS A 265 15.27 -13.50 -1.72
N GLY A 266 16.04 -13.68 -0.64
CA GLY A 266 16.05 -14.89 0.18
C GLY A 266 15.12 -14.89 1.40
N VAL A 267 14.39 -13.80 1.66
CA VAL A 267 13.64 -13.64 2.92
C VAL A 267 12.12 -13.65 2.79
N GLY A 268 11.61 -13.73 1.55
CA GLY A 268 10.18 -13.72 1.21
C GLY A 268 9.87 -12.72 0.11
N SER A 269 8.67 -12.80 -0.48
CA SER A 269 8.22 -11.85 -1.51
C SER A 269 7.88 -10.51 -0.84
N VAL A 270 8.43 -9.40 -1.35
CA VAL A 270 8.05 -8.08 -0.84
C VAL A 270 6.64 -7.72 -1.37
N VAL A 271 5.74 -7.38 -0.44
CA VAL A 271 4.34 -7.06 -0.74
C VAL A 271 4.05 -5.57 -0.70
N GLN A 272 4.77 -4.80 0.12
CA GLN A 272 4.60 -3.34 0.21
C GLN A 272 5.91 -2.65 0.58
N ILE A 273 6.12 -1.44 0.05
CA ILE A 273 7.29 -0.60 0.31
C ILE A 273 6.90 0.81 0.74
N ALA A 274 7.71 1.45 1.56
CA ALA A 274 7.61 2.88 1.85
C ALA A 274 9.01 3.51 1.91
N ALA A 275 9.12 4.78 1.52
CA ALA A 275 10.38 5.52 1.54
C ALA A 275 10.23 6.84 2.29
N GLY A 276 11.08 7.05 3.30
CA GLY A 276 11.25 8.34 3.94
C GLY A 276 12.27 9.22 3.19
N PRO A 277 12.81 10.28 3.81
CA PRO A 277 13.80 11.13 3.17
C PRO A 277 15.08 10.38 2.76
N SER A 278 15.55 9.47 3.61
CA SER A 278 16.81 8.74 3.42
C SER A 278 16.76 7.33 4.03
N TYR A 279 15.59 6.72 4.12
CA TYR A 279 15.42 5.34 4.61
C TYR A 279 14.26 4.65 3.87
N VAL A 280 14.27 3.32 3.88
CA VAL A 280 13.29 2.46 3.23
C VAL A 280 12.73 1.48 4.24
N LEU A 281 11.45 1.15 4.07
CA LEU A 281 10.78 0.05 4.72
C LEU A 281 10.24 -0.90 3.65
N ALA A 282 10.41 -2.20 3.86
CA ALA A 282 9.87 -3.25 3.00
C ALA A 282 9.15 -4.29 3.85
N VAL A 283 7.90 -4.57 3.50
CA VAL A 283 7.05 -5.58 4.14
C VAL A 283 7.03 -6.82 3.25
N THR A 284 7.32 -7.98 3.82
CA THR A 284 7.24 -9.28 3.12
C THR A 284 5.88 -9.92 3.30
N ASP A 285 5.54 -10.87 2.43
CA ASP A 285 4.32 -11.70 2.45
C ASP A 285 4.03 -12.38 3.80
N ASN A 286 5.06 -12.76 4.55
CA ASN A 286 4.95 -13.32 5.89
C ASN A 286 4.78 -12.27 7.01
N GLY A 287 4.66 -10.99 6.66
CA GLY A 287 4.42 -9.87 7.57
C GLY A 287 5.67 -9.34 8.29
N ALA A 288 6.86 -9.81 7.93
CA ALA A 288 8.11 -9.23 8.45
C ALA A 288 8.39 -7.87 7.81
N VAL A 289 9.01 -6.97 8.58
CA VAL A 289 9.40 -5.63 8.12
C VAL A 289 10.91 -5.54 8.13
N TYR A 290 11.48 -5.14 7.00
CA TYR A 290 12.89 -4.81 6.84
C TYR A 290 13.05 -3.31 6.67
N SER A 291 14.07 -2.74 7.29
CA SER A 291 14.44 -1.33 7.15
C SER A 291 15.92 -1.19 6.80
N PHE A 292 16.25 -0.13 6.05
CA PHE A 292 17.62 0.24 5.69
C PHE A 292 17.72 1.72 5.32
N GLY A 293 18.94 2.27 5.35
CA GLY A 293 19.24 3.67 5.13
C GLY A 293 19.69 4.40 6.39
N SER A 294 19.33 5.67 6.50
CA SER A 294 19.71 6.54 7.62
C SER A 294 19.05 6.10 8.93
N GLY A 295 19.86 5.89 9.97
CA GLY A 295 19.39 5.61 11.34
C GLY A 295 18.87 6.84 12.08
N SER A 296 18.96 8.01 11.47
CA SER A 296 18.49 9.27 12.05
C SER A 296 17.02 9.16 12.49
N ASN A 297 16.68 9.88 13.56
CA ASN A 297 15.31 9.95 14.07
C ASN A 297 14.69 8.59 14.47
N PHE A 298 15.50 7.54 14.62
CA PHE A 298 15.06 6.18 14.96
C PHE A 298 14.08 5.56 13.95
N CYS A 299 13.96 6.10 12.73
CA CYS A 299 12.97 5.65 11.75
C CYS A 299 13.19 4.20 11.28
N LEU A 300 14.39 3.66 11.44
CA LEU A 300 14.66 2.24 11.14
C LEU A 300 14.03 1.27 12.16
N GLY A 301 13.66 1.75 13.36
CA GLY A 301 12.93 0.95 14.36
C GLY A 301 13.75 -0.15 15.04
N HIS A 302 15.08 -0.03 15.05
CA HIS A 302 15.97 -1.03 15.66
C HIS A 302 16.33 -0.75 17.12
N GLY A 303 16.06 0.46 17.63
CA GLY A 303 16.44 0.90 18.98
C GLY A 303 17.66 1.82 19.00
N GLU A 304 18.37 1.90 17.88
CA GLU A 304 19.60 2.69 17.68
C GLU A 304 19.48 3.64 16.47
N GLN A 305 20.46 4.55 16.34
CA GLN A 305 20.54 5.51 15.23
C GLN A 305 21.68 5.22 14.23
N HIS A 306 22.15 3.98 14.18
CA HIS A 306 23.15 3.57 13.19
C HIS A 306 22.51 3.44 11.81
N ASN A 307 23.24 3.83 10.77
CA ASN A 307 22.81 3.59 9.40
C ASN A 307 22.88 2.09 9.11
N GLU A 308 21.91 1.61 8.34
CA GLU A 308 21.83 0.22 7.90
C GLU A 308 22.03 0.18 6.39
N PHE A 309 23.16 -0.35 5.95
CA PHE A 309 23.50 -0.38 4.52
C PHE A 309 22.88 -1.57 3.80
N GLN A 310 22.36 -2.55 4.54
CA GLN A 310 21.62 -3.68 4.03
C GLN A 310 20.26 -3.77 4.76
N PRO A 311 19.23 -4.34 4.11
CA PRO A 311 17.95 -4.60 4.74
C PRO A 311 18.10 -5.41 6.03
N ARG A 312 17.69 -4.83 7.16
CA ARG A 312 17.69 -5.47 8.48
C ARG A 312 16.25 -5.65 8.98
N ALA A 313 15.92 -6.85 9.43
CA ALA A 313 14.60 -7.14 9.97
C ALA A 313 14.36 -6.42 11.32
N ILE A 314 13.21 -5.76 11.45
CA ILE A 314 12.75 -5.15 12.70
C ILE A 314 12.29 -6.26 13.67
N GLN A 315 13.19 -6.64 14.57
CA GLN A 315 12.99 -7.81 15.44
C GLN A 315 11.82 -7.68 16.41
N THR A 316 11.40 -6.46 16.76
CA THR A 316 10.28 -6.23 17.69
C THR A 316 8.98 -6.88 17.22
N PHE A 317 8.66 -6.78 15.92
CA PHE A 317 7.46 -7.42 15.36
C PHE A 317 7.59 -8.94 15.36
N LYS A 318 8.73 -9.45 14.88
CA LYS A 318 9.00 -10.90 14.83
C LYS A 318 8.93 -11.57 16.20
N ARG A 319 9.56 -10.98 17.22
CA ARG A 319 9.55 -11.49 18.60
C ARG A 319 8.15 -11.53 19.23
N LYS A 320 7.28 -10.60 18.83
CA LYS A 320 5.89 -10.51 19.30
C LYS A 320 4.90 -11.28 18.42
N GLY A 321 5.36 -11.91 17.33
CA GLY A 321 4.49 -12.60 16.37
C GLY A 321 3.51 -11.66 15.65
N ILE A 322 3.88 -10.38 15.48
CA ILE A 322 3.04 -9.38 14.83
C ILE A 322 3.25 -9.46 13.32
N HIS A 323 2.16 -9.67 12.57
CA HIS A 323 2.17 -9.72 11.13
C HIS A 323 1.80 -8.34 10.55
N ILE A 324 2.76 -7.64 9.98
CA ILE A 324 2.54 -6.29 9.43
C ILE A 324 2.03 -6.36 7.99
N LEU A 325 1.04 -5.54 7.67
CA LEU A 325 0.43 -5.48 6.33
C LEU A 325 0.81 -4.22 5.55
N ARG A 326 0.93 -3.10 6.24
CA ARG A 326 1.22 -1.79 5.66
C ARG A 326 2.18 -1.02 6.54
N VAL A 327 3.09 -0.29 5.92
CA VAL A 327 3.87 0.75 6.57
C VAL A 327 3.79 2.04 5.80
N SER A 328 3.85 3.16 6.49
CA SER A 328 3.97 4.48 5.89
C SER A 328 5.14 5.23 6.53
N ALA A 329 6.01 5.76 5.68
CA ALA A 329 7.18 6.53 6.09
C ALA A 329 6.89 8.04 6.07
N GLY A 330 7.05 8.70 7.22
CA GLY A 330 7.10 10.15 7.34
C GLY A 330 8.54 10.67 7.22
N ASP A 331 8.75 11.96 7.49
CA ASP A 331 10.11 12.53 7.51
C ASP A 331 10.93 12.01 8.69
N GLU A 332 10.29 11.95 9.86
CA GLU A 332 10.96 11.65 11.13
C GLU A 332 10.24 10.59 11.96
N HIS A 333 9.19 9.98 11.42
CA HIS A 333 8.41 8.94 12.08
C HIS A 333 7.88 7.93 11.07
N VAL A 334 7.47 6.78 11.57
CA VAL A 334 6.89 5.69 10.81
C VAL A 334 5.60 5.23 11.49
N VAL A 335 4.63 4.82 10.68
CA VAL A 335 3.40 4.17 11.15
C VAL A 335 3.28 2.82 10.46
N ALA A 336 2.89 1.79 11.20
CA ALA A 336 2.60 0.45 10.69
C ALA A 336 1.18 0.01 11.08
N LEU A 337 0.56 -0.78 10.21
CA LEU A 337 -0.72 -1.45 10.42
C LEU A 337 -0.52 -2.96 10.37
N ASP A 338 -0.96 -3.65 11.41
CA ASP A 338 -0.90 -5.11 11.48
C ASP A 338 -2.15 -5.81 10.92
N SER A 339 -2.05 -7.14 10.82
CA SER A 339 -3.10 -8.03 10.34
C SER A 339 -4.37 -8.03 11.20
N SER A 340 -4.26 -7.57 12.44
CA SER A 340 -5.37 -7.47 13.38
C SER A 340 -6.04 -6.11 13.35
N GLY A 341 -5.51 -5.13 12.60
CA GLY A 341 -5.98 -3.75 12.53
C GLY A 341 -5.46 -2.87 13.67
N TYR A 342 -4.36 -3.26 14.33
CA TYR A 342 -3.66 -2.45 15.31
C TYR A 342 -2.60 -1.57 14.65
N VAL A 343 -2.40 -0.39 15.24
CA VAL A 343 -1.49 0.63 14.72
C VAL A 343 -0.26 0.74 15.60
N TYR A 344 0.91 0.80 14.99
CA TYR A 344 2.19 0.98 15.66
C TYR A 344 2.89 2.22 15.13
N THR A 345 3.51 3.01 16.01
CA THR A 345 4.24 4.22 15.62
C THR A 345 5.63 4.21 16.25
N TRP A 346 6.62 4.79 15.54
CA TRP A 346 7.96 5.02 16.08
C TRP A 346 8.70 6.14 15.36
N GLY A 347 9.78 6.61 15.95
CA GLY A 347 10.61 7.70 15.47
C GLY A 347 10.61 8.89 16.43
N LYS A 348 10.63 10.11 15.89
CA LYS A 348 10.58 11.37 16.65
C LYS A 348 9.18 11.65 17.20
N GLY A 349 9.13 11.92 18.51
CA GLY A 349 7.90 12.24 19.24
C GLY A 349 7.48 13.71 19.16
N TYR A 350 8.38 14.59 18.70
CA TYR A 350 8.17 16.04 18.64
C TYR A 350 6.80 16.45 18.07
N CYS A 351 6.11 17.38 18.74
CA CYS A 351 4.73 17.82 18.42
C CYS A 351 3.67 16.71 18.47
N GLY A 352 3.94 15.61 19.18
CA GLY A 352 2.98 14.51 19.37
C GLY A 352 2.74 13.65 18.14
N ALA A 353 3.67 13.65 17.16
CA ALA A 353 3.51 12.97 15.87
C ALA A 353 3.26 11.46 15.99
N LEU A 354 3.62 10.85 17.11
CA LEU A 354 3.47 9.41 17.36
C LEU A 354 2.12 9.04 18.00
N GLY A 355 1.38 10.01 18.55
CA GLY A 355 0.03 9.82 19.07
C GLY A 355 -0.09 9.18 20.47
N HIS A 356 1.03 9.01 21.20
CA HIS A 356 1.03 8.37 22.52
C HIS A 356 0.54 9.25 23.68
N GLY A 357 0.14 10.50 23.40
CA GLY A 357 -0.27 11.47 24.43
C GLY A 357 0.91 12.24 25.05
N ASP A 358 2.10 12.11 24.48
CA ASP A 358 3.33 12.79 24.86
C ASP A 358 4.15 13.14 23.61
N GLU A 359 5.29 13.82 23.80
CA GLU A 359 6.25 14.14 22.74
C GLU A 359 7.52 13.27 22.80
N ILE A 360 7.45 12.09 23.42
CA ILE A 360 8.62 11.24 23.66
C ILE A 360 8.93 10.41 22.42
N ASP A 361 10.19 10.47 21.98
CA ASP A 361 10.72 9.63 20.90
C ASP A 361 10.52 8.14 21.22
N LYS A 362 10.04 7.37 20.24
CA LYS A 362 9.96 5.91 20.35
C LYS A 362 11.02 5.29 19.47
N THR A 363 12.02 4.65 20.09
CA THR A 363 13.17 4.07 19.36
C THR A 363 12.86 2.73 18.71
N LEU A 364 11.76 2.09 19.14
CA LEU A 364 11.23 0.83 18.64
C LEU A 364 9.74 1.01 18.31
N PRO A 365 9.16 0.20 17.42
CA PRO A 365 7.72 0.19 17.17
C PRO A 365 6.90 -0.01 18.46
N GLU A 366 6.05 0.97 18.76
CA GLU A 366 5.19 0.95 19.94
C GLU A 366 3.71 0.91 19.52
N HIS A 367 2.91 0.13 20.24
CA HIS A 367 1.48 -0.01 19.96
C HIS A 367 0.73 1.26 20.40
N LEU A 368 -0.09 1.80 19.50
CA LEU A 368 -0.89 2.99 19.75
C LEU A 368 -2.19 2.61 20.49
N ILE A 369 -2.10 2.48 21.81
CA ILE A 369 -3.18 1.97 22.69
C ILE A 369 -4.48 2.79 22.56
N SER A 370 -4.38 4.10 22.30
CA SER A 370 -5.54 4.98 22.12
C SER A 370 -6.46 4.55 20.97
N LEU A 371 -5.93 3.82 19.96
CA LEU A 371 -6.70 3.27 18.85
C LEU A 371 -7.05 1.78 19.01
N LYS A 372 -6.80 1.16 20.19
CA LYS A 372 -7.04 -0.28 20.40
C LYS A 372 -8.49 -0.71 20.11
N SER A 373 -9.46 0.15 20.38
CA SER A 373 -10.88 -0.11 20.10
C SER A 373 -11.27 0.10 18.63
N GLN A 374 -10.39 0.69 17.81
CA GLN A 374 -10.64 1.04 16.42
C GLN A 374 -10.03 0.01 15.47
N LEU A 375 -10.80 -0.45 14.50
CA LEU A 375 -10.31 -1.37 13.47
C LEU A 375 -9.73 -0.55 12.30
N ALA A 376 -8.45 -0.20 12.40
CA ALA A 376 -7.77 0.59 11.38
C ALA A 376 -7.60 -0.23 10.09
N VAL A 377 -7.85 0.38 8.94
CA VAL A 377 -7.73 -0.25 7.60
C VAL A 377 -6.66 0.39 6.72
N GLN A 378 -6.20 1.59 7.10
CA GLN A 378 -5.21 2.36 6.37
C GLN A 378 -4.43 3.25 7.35
N VAL A 379 -3.15 3.42 7.09
CA VAL A 379 -2.27 4.33 7.83
C VAL A 379 -1.51 5.21 6.84
N CYS A 380 -1.23 6.45 7.25
CA CYS A 380 -0.44 7.37 6.45
C CYS A 380 0.38 8.26 7.38
N ALA A 381 1.67 8.35 7.10
CA ALA A 381 2.62 9.29 7.68
C ALA A 381 3.06 10.23 6.56
N ARG A 382 3.21 11.52 6.87
CA ARG A 382 3.60 12.53 5.88
C ARG A 382 4.68 13.45 6.39
N LYS A 383 5.26 14.13 5.41
CA LYS A 383 6.32 15.12 5.56
C LYS A 383 5.78 16.37 6.23
N ARG A 384 6.52 16.92 7.19
CA ARG A 384 6.13 18.17 7.84
C ARG A 384 6.44 19.31 6.86
N LYS A 385 5.43 20.12 6.54
CA LYS A 385 5.60 21.31 5.69
C LYS A 385 6.32 22.43 6.42
#